data_AF-A0A9E3JR88-F1
#
_entry.id   AF-A0A9E3JR88-F1
#
_cell.length_a   1.000
_cell.length_b   1.000
_cell.length_c   1.000
_cell.angle_alpha   90.00
_cell.angle_beta   90.00
_cell.angle_gamma   90.00
#
_symmetry.space_group_name_H-M   'P 1'
#
loop_
_entity.id
_entity.type
_entity.pdbx_description
1 polymer ?
#
loop_
_entity_poly.entity_id
_entity_poly.type
_entity_poly.pdbx_seq_one_letter_code
_entity_poly.pdbx_strand_id
1 'polypeptide(L)'
;MLPASPSFPPASLANASRFYQRWLDADPARAARVETLAALSLASIDFGALLTAEAALGPNGSTLPTPRAMRRLRNLLICAIIRRDLDGLADLDEVVTAMSRFADFAVQTHVAELMAEMTALHGEPIGADSGRPQQMMVVAMGKHGGGELNVSSDIDLIFVYPEDGDTRAGAGQKSLSNHEFFIRLGRKLIAALSEVTEDGFTFRVDMALRPNGKSGPLVASLNMVEDYLIVQGREWERYAWVKARAVTGAPVDIAALDAIVRPFVFRRYLDFGVIDAIRNMHAQIRAEVNRQERLHPERNQNVKLGRGGIREIEFLTQVFQLIRGGRDPALRERSTRKTLRLLAERDLLGADTVEQLLEAYTFLRNLEHRLQYLEDAQTHTMHVSPDDRNTVARMMGMTDEAALLARLDAWRAFVAAQFDAIFADKAAGADPVDPDASLSDPDNRDAIADRLAALGFDDPQAAANRLVATWQAPRLQTLPEASRQRLVALVNTALTQIPAIVADAGLGSHAATLGRLLDFFEAIARRSAYLALLTEYPHTLERVLRMINASGWAATFLTQHPILLDELLDDR
;
A
#
# COMPACT_ATOMS: atom_id res chain seq x y z
N MET A 1 -24.32 10.94 15.78
CA MET A 1 -25.56 10.53 15.07
C MET A 1 -25.86 11.56 14.00
N LEU A 2 -25.50 11.27 12.75
CA LEU A 2 -25.86 12.09 11.59
C LEU A 2 -27.19 11.57 11.02
N PRO A 3 -28.09 12.44 10.52
CA PRO A 3 -29.45 12.05 10.15
C PRO A 3 -29.45 11.12 8.93
N ALA A 4 -30.43 10.22 8.89
CA ALA A 4 -30.68 9.29 7.78
C ALA A 4 -30.91 10.05 6.46
N SER A 5 -30.37 9.51 5.37
CA SER A 5 -30.47 10.05 4.00
C SER A 5 -31.94 10.28 3.59
N PRO A 6 -32.29 11.42 2.98
CA PRO A 6 -33.66 11.66 2.51
C PRO A 6 -33.97 10.83 1.26
N SER A 7 -35.17 10.25 1.24
CA SER A 7 -35.74 9.51 0.11
C SER A 7 -36.29 10.45 -0.96
N PHE A 8 -35.71 10.45 -2.16
CA PHE A 8 -36.34 11.00 -3.36
C PHE A 8 -36.22 10.00 -4.53
N PRO A 9 -37.34 9.61 -5.15
CA PRO A 9 -37.41 9.51 -6.63
C PRO A 9 -38.71 10.17 -7.17
N PRO A 10 -38.86 10.52 -8.49
CA PRO A 10 -38.51 9.66 -9.64
C PRO A 10 -38.14 10.40 -10.95
N ALA A 11 -36.84 10.46 -11.22
CA ALA A 11 -36.26 10.31 -12.56
C ALA A 11 -34.94 9.59 -12.33
N SER A 12 -34.69 8.46 -12.98
CA SER A 12 -33.47 7.69 -12.66
C SER A 12 -32.24 8.58 -12.88
N LEU A 13 -31.46 8.76 -11.81
CA LEU A 13 -30.22 9.54 -11.85
C LEU A 13 -29.17 8.88 -12.76
N ALA A 14 -29.41 7.65 -13.23
CA ALA A 14 -28.65 7.03 -14.31
C ALA A 14 -28.61 7.91 -15.57
N ASN A 15 -29.69 8.64 -15.87
CA ASN A 15 -29.73 9.55 -17.02
C ASN A 15 -28.82 10.77 -16.86
N ALA A 16 -28.33 11.04 -15.65
CA ALA A 16 -27.34 12.07 -15.41
C ALA A 16 -25.90 11.63 -15.76
N SER A 17 -25.67 10.33 -16.01
CA SER A 17 -24.43 9.83 -16.61
C SER A 17 -24.46 10.03 -18.12
N ARG A 18 -23.50 10.80 -18.66
CA ARG A 18 -23.35 11.00 -20.10
C ARG A 18 -22.84 9.73 -20.78
N PHE A 19 -21.99 8.95 -20.12
CA PHE A 19 -21.60 7.61 -20.60
C PHE A 19 -22.83 6.71 -20.81
N TYR A 20 -23.69 6.61 -19.80
CA TYR A 20 -24.91 5.80 -19.84
C TYR A 20 -25.83 6.23 -20.97
N GLN A 21 -26.11 7.54 -21.08
CA GLN A 21 -26.96 8.09 -22.15
C GLN A 21 -26.41 7.80 -23.55
N ARG A 22 -25.13 8.13 -23.80
CA ARG A 22 -24.50 7.85 -25.11
C ARG A 22 -24.56 6.37 -25.48
N TRP A 23 -24.41 5.48 -24.51
CA TRP A 23 -24.45 4.05 -24.76
C TRP A 23 -25.85 3.55 -25.12
N LEU A 24 -26.90 4.10 -24.49
CA LEU A 24 -28.30 3.81 -24.82
C LEU A 24 -28.72 4.41 -26.18
N ASP A 25 -28.34 5.67 -26.45
CA ASP A 25 -28.69 6.36 -27.69
C ASP A 25 -28.13 5.66 -28.94
N ALA A 26 -27.03 4.93 -28.79
CA ALA A 26 -26.39 4.19 -29.87
C ALA A 26 -27.17 2.94 -30.32
N ASP A 27 -28.06 2.37 -29.49
CA ASP A 27 -28.90 1.22 -29.86
C ASP A 27 -30.10 1.09 -28.88
N PRO A 28 -31.34 1.34 -29.34
CA PRO A 28 -32.53 1.28 -28.49
C PRO A 28 -32.76 -0.07 -27.79
N ALA A 29 -32.27 -1.19 -28.36
CA ALA A 29 -32.42 -2.51 -27.74
C ALA A 29 -31.62 -2.64 -26.42
N ARG A 30 -30.61 -1.79 -26.21
CA ARG A 30 -29.76 -1.80 -25.02
C ARG A 30 -30.50 -1.42 -23.74
N ALA A 31 -31.52 -0.56 -23.83
CA ALA A 31 -32.29 -0.13 -22.67
C ALA A 31 -32.95 -1.32 -21.95
N ALA A 32 -33.64 -2.19 -22.69
CA ALA A 32 -34.27 -3.37 -22.13
C ALA A 32 -33.26 -4.35 -21.50
N ARG A 33 -32.07 -4.45 -22.07
CA ARG A 33 -30.99 -5.30 -21.55
C ARG A 33 -30.42 -4.78 -20.23
N VAL A 34 -30.24 -3.46 -20.14
CA VAL A 34 -29.83 -2.80 -18.89
C VAL A 34 -30.88 -3.01 -17.82
N GLU A 35 -32.16 -2.78 -18.10
CA GLU A 35 -33.24 -2.98 -17.11
C GLU A 35 -33.29 -4.44 -16.63
N THR A 36 -33.13 -5.39 -17.55
CA THR A 36 -33.10 -6.83 -17.20
C THR A 36 -31.92 -7.15 -16.27
N LEU A 37 -30.71 -6.70 -16.61
CA LEU A 37 -29.53 -6.97 -15.79
C LEU A 37 -29.57 -6.18 -14.47
N ALA A 38 -30.07 -4.94 -14.51
CA ALA A 38 -30.25 -4.07 -13.37
C ALA A 38 -31.34 -4.55 -12.41
N ALA A 39 -32.23 -5.47 -12.80
CA ALA A 39 -33.18 -6.08 -11.88
C ALA A 39 -32.55 -7.21 -11.03
N LEU A 40 -31.45 -7.81 -11.50
CA LEU A 40 -30.78 -8.93 -10.84
C LEU A 40 -29.80 -8.43 -9.77
N SER A 41 -29.59 -9.23 -8.72
CA SER A 41 -28.41 -9.01 -7.88
C SER A 41 -27.14 -9.25 -8.70
N LEU A 42 -26.22 -8.29 -8.64
CA LEU A 42 -24.94 -8.36 -9.32
C LEU A 42 -24.05 -9.47 -8.74
N ALA A 43 -24.30 -9.87 -7.49
CA ALA A 43 -23.64 -11.01 -6.85
C ALA A 43 -23.95 -12.35 -7.54
N SER A 44 -25.07 -12.47 -8.25
CA SER A 44 -25.51 -13.71 -8.91
C SER A 44 -25.33 -13.72 -10.43
N ILE A 45 -24.60 -12.75 -11.00
CA ILE A 45 -24.39 -12.70 -12.46
C ILE A 45 -23.56 -13.90 -12.93
N ASP A 46 -24.06 -14.56 -13.97
CA ASP A 46 -23.34 -15.50 -14.81
C ASP A 46 -22.71 -14.75 -16.00
N PHE A 47 -21.44 -14.37 -15.84
CA PHE A 47 -20.71 -13.67 -16.89
C PHE A 47 -20.46 -14.55 -18.13
N GLY A 48 -20.42 -15.88 -17.98
CA GLY A 48 -20.25 -16.80 -19.10
C GLY A 48 -21.45 -16.76 -20.04
N ALA A 49 -22.66 -16.89 -19.47
CA ALA A 49 -23.90 -16.78 -20.23
C ALA A 49 -24.05 -15.41 -20.92
N LEU A 50 -23.72 -14.32 -20.20
CA LEU A 50 -23.76 -12.98 -20.78
C LEU A 50 -22.72 -12.76 -21.89
N LEU A 51 -21.52 -13.33 -21.74
CA LEU A 51 -20.47 -13.27 -22.77
C LEU A 51 -20.91 -14.03 -24.03
N THR A 52 -21.50 -15.22 -23.88
CA THR A 52 -22.06 -15.98 -25.01
C THR A 52 -23.17 -15.20 -25.70
N ALA A 53 -24.04 -14.54 -24.94
CA ALA A 53 -25.10 -13.70 -25.49
C ALA A 53 -24.53 -12.51 -26.27
N GLU A 54 -23.50 -11.82 -25.76
CA GLU A 54 -22.82 -10.75 -26.50
C GLU A 54 -22.12 -11.27 -27.76
N ALA A 55 -21.46 -12.43 -27.67
CA ALA A 55 -20.78 -13.02 -28.80
C ALA A 55 -21.74 -13.37 -29.94
N ALA A 56 -22.98 -13.74 -29.63
CA ALA A 56 -24.02 -14.04 -30.62
C ALA A 56 -24.57 -12.81 -31.37
N LEU A 57 -24.27 -11.58 -30.91
CA LEU A 57 -24.74 -10.33 -31.54
C LEU A 57 -23.83 -9.84 -32.67
N GLY A 58 -23.05 -10.72 -33.30
CA GLY A 58 -22.18 -10.33 -34.39
C GLY A 58 -22.96 -9.97 -35.67
N PRO A 59 -22.37 -9.12 -36.53
CA PRO A 59 -23.02 -8.69 -37.75
C PRO A 59 -23.32 -9.88 -38.67
N ASN A 60 -24.47 -9.84 -39.34
CA ASN A 60 -24.93 -10.88 -40.26
C ASN A 60 -25.01 -12.30 -39.64
N GLY A 61 -25.22 -12.40 -38.32
CA GLY A 61 -25.31 -13.68 -37.61
C GLY A 61 -23.96 -14.36 -37.36
N SER A 62 -22.84 -13.66 -37.56
CA SER A 62 -21.52 -14.15 -37.16
C SER A 62 -21.32 -14.11 -35.64
N THR A 63 -20.38 -14.90 -35.13
CA THR A 63 -19.96 -14.82 -33.72
C THR A 63 -18.85 -13.78 -33.57
N LEU A 64 -19.00 -12.86 -32.62
CA LEU A 64 -17.94 -11.89 -32.30
C LEU A 64 -16.74 -12.59 -31.65
N PRO A 65 -15.51 -12.19 -31.98
CA PRO A 65 -14.33 -12.62 -31.24
C PRO A 65 -14.44 -12.26 -29.76
N THR A 66 -13.91 -13.10 -28.87
CA THR A 66 -13.99 -12.93 -27.42
C THR A 66 -13.59 -11.54 -26.93
N PRO A 67 -12.47 -10.92 -27.40
CA PRO A 67 -12.11 -9.57 -26.95
C PRO A 67 -13.18 -8.53 -27.25
N ARG A 68 -13.88 -8.65 -28.39
CA ARG A 68 -14.94 -7.71 -28.78
C ARG A 68 -16.21 -7.93 -27.95
N ALA A 69 -16.63 -9.18 -27.78
CA ALA A 69 -17.76 -9.53 -26.94
C ALA A 69 -17.56 -9.10 -25.47
N MET A 70 -16.34 -9.26 -24.94
CA MET A 70 -15.99 -8.89 -23.57
C MET A 70 -16.09 -7.37 -23.33
N ARG A 71 -15.66 -6.54 -24.29
CA ARG A 71 -15.80 -5.07 -24.23
C ARG A 71 -17.26 -4.64 -24.17
N ARG A 72 -18.12 -5.27 -24.98
CA ARG A 72 -19.57 -5.01 -24.97
C ARG A 72 -20.21 -5.44 -23.66
N LEU A 73 -19.85 -6.62 -23.15
CA LEU A 73 -20.30 -7.11 -21.85
C LEU A 73 -19.91 -6.15 -20.73
N ARG A 74 -18.67 -5.65 -20.74
CA ARG A 74 -18.19 -4.66 -19.77
C ARG A 74 -19.07 -3.41 -19.78
N ASN A 75 -19.40 -2.87 -20.95
CA ASN A 75 -20.23 -1.67 -21.05
C ASN A 75 -21.66 -1.90 -20.57
N LEU A 76 -22.25 -3.07 -20.89
CA LEU A 76 -23.55 -3.48 -20.37
C LEU A 76 -23.53 -3.57 -18.83
N LEU A 77 -22.51 -4.20 -18.27
CA LEU A 77 -22.34 -4.34 -16.82
C LEU A 77 -22.23 -2.97 -16.13
N ILE A 78 -21.40 -2.06 -16.65
CA ILE A 78 -21.27 -0.71 -16.09
C ILE A 78 -22.59 0.05 -16.16
N CYS A 79 -23.33 -0.04 -17.26
CA CYS A 79 -24.64 0.62 -17.35
C CYS A 79 -25.64 0.04 -16.34
N ALA A 80 -25.66 -1.28 -16.15
CA ALA A 80 -26.49 -1.92 -15.13
C ALA A 80 -26.06 -1.53 -13.69
N ILE A 81 -24.76 -1.41 -13.42
CA ILE A 81 -24.22 -0.92 -12.15
C ILE A 81 -24.65 0.52 -11.90
N ILE A 82 -24.45 1.42 -12.87
CA ILE A 82 -24.88 2.82 -12.77
C ILE A 82 -26.37 2.89 -12.41
N ARG A 83 -27.19 2.09 -13.10
CA ARG A 83 -28.63 2.09 -12.86
C ARG A 83 -28.97 1.60 -11.46
N ARG A 84 -28.43 0.45 -11.04
CA ARG A 84 -28.73 -0.13 -9.71
C ARG A 84 -28.21 0.72 -8.56
N ASP A 85 -26.97 1.18 -8.65
CA ASP A 85 -26.31 1.95 -7.60
C ASP A 85 -26.99 3.31 -7.40
N LEU A 86 -27.36 4.01 -8.47
CA LEU A 86 -28.03 5.31 -8.39
C LEU A 86 -29.52 5.23 -8.04
N ASP A 87 -30.18 4.09 -8.30
CA ASP A 87 -31.54 3.82 -7.83
C ASP A 87 -31.57 3.28 -6.38
N GLY A 88 -30.40 3.11 -5.73
CA GLY A 88 -30.29 2.63 -4.35
C GLY A 88 -30.55 1.12 -4.18
N LEU A 89 -30.46 0.35 -5.28
CA LEU A 89 -30.69 -1.10 -5.31
C LEU A 89 -29.43 -1.92 -5.07
N ALA A 90 -28.25 -1.30 -5.10
CA ALA A 90 -26.97 -1.91 -4.82
C ALA A 90 -26.20 -1.08 -3.79
N ASP A 91 -25.55 -1.76 -2.85
CA ASP A 91 -24.61 -1.12 -1.94
C ASP A 91 -23.19 -1.13 -2.53
N LEU A 92 -22.24 -0.50 -1.82
CA LEU A 92 -20.85 -0.49 -2.24
C LEU A 92 -20.27 -1.91 -2.36
N ASP A 93 -20.64 -2.85 -1.49
CA ASP A 93 -20.09 -4.20 -1.49
C ASP A 93 -20.47 -4.93 -2.77
N GLU A 94 -21.74 -4.84 -3.15
CA GLU A 94 -22.27 -5.45 -4.36
C GLU A 94 -21.59 -4.89 -5.61
N VAL A 95 -21.43 -3.56 -5.70
CA VAL A 95 -20.77 -2.90 -6.84
C VAL A 95 -19.31 -3.35 -6.99
N VAL A 96 -18.52 -3.26 -5.92
CA VAL A 96 -17.09 -3.58 -6.00
C VAL A 96 -16.85 -5.07 -6.19
N THR A 97 -17.69 -5.92 -5.59
CA THR A 97 -17.66 -7.37 -5.77
C THR A 97 -17.98 -7.76 -7.21
N ALA A 98 -19.01 -7.14 -7.81
CA ALA A 98 -19.36 -7.38 -9.20
C ALA A 98 -18.22 -7.01 -10.15
N MET A 99 -17.62 -5.83 -9.96
CA MET A 99 -16.47 -5.39 -10.75
C MET A 99 -15.26 -6.29 -10.58
N SER A 100 -14.94 -6.72 -9.35
CA SER A 100 -13.84 -7.64 -9.08
C SER A 100 -14.06 -9.03 -9.67
N ARG A 101 -15.27 -9.58 -9.57
CA ARG A 101 -15.60 -10.86 -10.19
C ARG A 101 -15.57 -10.78 -11.72
N PHE A 102 -16.02 -9.67 -12.29
CA PHE A 102 -15.93 -9.46 -13.74
C PHE A 102 -14.48 -9.36 -14.22
N ALA A 103 -13.60 -8.69 -13.46
CA ALA A 103 -12.18 -8.63 -13.75
C ALA A 103 -11.52 -10.02 -13.69
N ASP A 104 -11.81 -10.81 -12.65
CA ASP A 104 -11.36 -12.21 -12.54
C ASP A 104 -11.83 -13.03 -13.75
N PHE A 105 -13.11 -12.95 -14.10
CA PHE A 105 -13.70 -13.66 -15.23
C PHE A 105 -13.05 -13.27 -16.56
N ALA A 106 -12.86 -11.97 -16.82
CA ALA A 106 -12.25 -11.48 -18.06
C ALA A 106 -10.80 -11.97 -18.19
N VAL A 107 -10.02 -11.89 -17.12
CA VAL A 107 -8.62 -12.37 -17.10
C VAL A 107 -8.58 -13.89 -17.31
N GLN A 108 -9.36 -14.66 -16.56
CA GLN A 108 -9.40 -16.13 -16.68
C GLN A 108 -9.80 -16.59 -18.08
N THR A 109 -10.82 -15.97 -18.66
CA THR A 109 -11.32 -16.31 -20.01
C THR A 109 -10.24 -16.04 -21.06
N HIS A 110 -9.63 -14.85 -21.04
CA HIS A 110 -8.58 -14.51 -22.00
C HIS A 110 -7.31 -15.35 -21.81
N VAL A 111 -6.89 -15.63 -20.58
CA VAL A 111 -5.74 -16.51 -20.34
C VAL A 111 -5.99 -17.90 -20.89
N ALA A 112 -7.18 -18.48 -20.68
CA ALA A 112 -7.51 -19.81 -21.18
C ALA A 112 -7.47 -19.87 -22.73
N GLU A 113 -8.09 -18.90 -23.40
CA GLU A 113 -8.11 -18.82 -24.86
C GLU A 113 -6.71 -18.59 -25.44
N LEU A 114 -5.94 -17.66 -24.88
CA LEU A 114 -4.59 -17.34 -25.34
C LEU A 114 -3.59 -18.45 -25.05
N MET A 115 -3.73 -19.18 -23.94
CA MET A 115 -2.94 -20.38 -23.67
C MET A 115 -3.20 -21.43 -24.76
N ALA A 116 -4.46 -21.71 -25.08
CA ALA A 116 -4.82 -22.67 -26.13
C ALA A 116 -4.27 -22.26 -27.51
N GLU A 117 -4.40 -20.98 -27.89
CA GLU A 117 -3.85 -20.43 -29.13
C GLU A 117 -2.32 -20.62 -29.18
N MET A 118 -1.62 -20.20 -28.12
CA MET A 118 -0.17 -20.25 -28.06
C MET A 118 0.36 -21.70 -28.05
N THR A 119 -0.32 -22.61 -27.36
CA THR A 119 0.02 -24.04 -27.36
C THR A 119 -0.18 -24.68 -28.74
N ALA A 120 -1.24 -24.30 -29.46
CA ALA A 120 -1.45 -24.76 -30.83
C ALA A 120 -0.37 -24.29 -31.82
N LEU A 121 0.28 -23.15 -31.56
CA LEU A 121 1.34 -22.59 -32.40
C LEU A 121 2.75 -23.07 -32.01
N HIS A 122 3.01 -23.25 -30.72
CA HIS A 122 4.37 -23.42 -30.18
C HIS A 122 4.58 -24.70 -29.37
N GLY A 123 3.53 -25.48 -29.13
CA GLY A 123 3.57 -26.63 -28.23
C GLY A 123 3.29 -26.24 -26.77
N GLU A 124 3.11 -27.26 -25.92
CA GLU A 124 2.82 -27.06 -24.49
C GLU A 124 4.10 -26.69 -23.73
N PRO A 125 4.12 -25.62 -22.92
CA PRO A 125 5.28 -25.27 -22.09
C PRO A 125 5.49 -26.32 -20.99
N ILE A 126 6.69 -26.88 -20.91
CA ILE A 126 7.05 -27.93 -19.94
C ILE A 126 8.16 -27.41 -19.02
N GLY A 127 8.06 -27.67 -17.71
CA GLY A 127 9.11 -27.35 -16.74
C GLY A 127 10.33 -28.26 -16.92
N ALA A 128 11.53 -27.68 -16.86
CA ALA A 128 12.80 -28.38 -17.03
C ALA A 128 13.09 -29.43 -15.94
N ASP A 129 12.87 -29.07 -14.68
CA ASP A 129 13.02 -29.87 -13.47
C ASP A 129 11.81 -30.77 -13.22
N SER A 130 10.58 -30.23 -13.32
CA SER A 130 9.38 -31.00 -12.96
C SER A 130 8.84 -31.89 -14.08
N GLY A 131 9.15 -31.58 -15.35
CA GLY A 131 8.59 -32.28 -16.51
C GLY A 131 7.07 -32.10 -16.67
N ARG A 132 6.44 -31.19 -15.90
CA ARG A 132 5.00 -30.95 -15.91
C ARG A 132 4.63 -29.77 -16.83
N PRO A 133 3.41 -29.76 -17.39
CA PRO A 133 2.86 -28.58 -18.05
C PRO A 133 2.88 -27.35 -17.15
N GLN A 134 3.25 -26.21 -17.72
CA GLN A 134 3.33 -24.93 -17.04
C GLN A 134 2.14 -24.04 -17.43
N GLN A 135 1.64 -23.24 -16.50
CA GLN A 135 0.58 -22.27 -16.75
C GLN A 135 0.99 -20.88 -16.27
N MET A 136 0.50 -19.83 -16.95
CA MET A 136 0.70 -18.47 -16.48
C MET A 136 -0.25 -18.18 -15.31
N MET A 137 0.32 -17.84 -14.17
CA MET A 137 -0.38 -17.20 -13.06
C MET A 137 -0.46 -15.70 -13.31
N VAL A 138 -1.67 -15.16 -13.25
CA VAL A 138 -1.92 -13.73 -13.18
C VAL A 138 -2.22 -13.40 -11.72
N VAL A 139 -1.42 -12.52 -11.14
CA VAL A 139 -1.58 -12.04 -9.77
C VAL A 139 -2.23 -10.67 -9.82
N ALA A 140 -3.44 -10.58 -9.30
CA ALA A 140 -4.15 -9.32 -9.12
C ALA A 140 -3.61 -8.60 -7.89
N MET A 141 -3.28 -7.33 -8.05
CA MET A 141 -2.73 -6.45 -7.02
C MET A 141 -3.74 -5.37 -6.64
N GLY A 142 -3.41 -4.56 -5.62
CA GLY A 142 -4.20 -3.38 -5.25
C GLY A 142 -5.68 -3.70 -5.02
N LYS A 143 -6.57 -2.88 -5.60
CA LYS A 143 -8.02 -3.04 -5.44
C LYS A 143 -8.57 -4.34 -6.07
N HIS A 144 -7.94 -4.83 -7.14
CA HIS A 144 -8.34 -6.08 -7.78
C HIS A 144 -8.02 -7.28 -6.89
N GLY A 145 -6.80 -7.31 -6.33
CA GLY A 145 -6.39 -8.31 -5.37
C GLY A 145 -7.23 -8.30 -4.08
N GLY A 146 -7.60 -7.11 -3.60
CA GLY A 146 -8.48 -6.90 -2.45
C GLY A 146 -9.97 -7.19 -2.66
N GLY A 147 -10.39 -7.53 -3.89
CA GLY A 147 -11.80 -7.76 -4.21
C GLY A 147 -12.68 -6.51 -4.08
N GLU A 148 -12.10 -5.34 -4.32
CA GLU A 148 -12.74 -4.05 -4.06
C GLU A 148 -12.54 -3.07 -5.24
N LEU A 149 -12.60 -3.56 -6.49
CA LEU A 149 -12.41 -2.73 -7.68
C LEU A 149 -13.47 -1.63 -7.78
N ASN A 150 -13.04 -0.45 -8.22
CA ASN A 150 -13.97 0.60 -8.65
C ASN A 150 -14.50 0.32 -10.07
N VAL A 151 -15.53 1.06 -10.44
CA VAL A 151 -16.22 0.98 -11.73
C VAL A 151 -15.36 1.42 -12.92
N SER A 152 -14.47 2.41 -12.74
CA SER A 152 -13.49 2.83 -13.75
C SER A 152 -12.10 2.90 -13.12
N SER A 153 -11.44 1.75 -12.99
CA SER A 153 -10.06 1.65 -12.49
C SER A 153 -9.23 0.70 -13.32
N ASP A 154 -7.92 0.92 -13.26
CA ASP A 154 -6.94 -0.01 -13.81
C ASP A 154 -6.96 -1.30 -12.98
N ILE A 155 -6.60 -2.40 -13.63
CA ILE A 155 -6.25 -3.64 -12.94
C ILE A 155 -4.73 -3.73 -12.88
N ASP A 156 -4.21 -3.73 -11.65
CA ASP A 156 -2.80 -3.89 -11.36
C ASP A 156 -2.43 -5.38 -11.40
N LEU A 157 -1.61 -5.81 -12.36
CA LEU A 157 -1.30 -7.23 -12.57
C LEU A 157 0.21 -7.53 -12.50
N ILE A 158 0.54 -8.73 -12.04
CA ILE A 158 1.87 -9.34 -12.17
C ILE A 158 1.69 -10.70 -12.85
N PHE A 159 2.52 -10.99 -13.84
CA PHE A 159 2.52 -12.29 -14.51
C PHE A 159 3.68 -13.14 -14.01
N VAL A 160 3.34 -14.36 -13.59
CA VAL A 160 4.29 -15.32 -13.03
C VAL A 160 4.07 -16.68 -13.68
N TYR A 161 5.13 -17.47 -13.85
CA TYR A 161 5.02 -18.88 -14.20
C TYR A 161 5.87 -19.72 -13.23
N PRO A 162 5.56 -21.01 -13.03
CA PRO A 162 6.22 -21.78 -11.98
C PRO A 162 7.71 -21.98 -12.26
N GLU A 163 8.05 -22.41 -13.47
CA GLU A 163 9.36 -22.96 -13.76
C GLU A 163 9.84 -22.69 -15.19
N ASP A 164 11.16 -22.48 -15.34
CA ASP A 164 11.80 -22.41 -16.64
C ASP A 164 11.80 -23.77 -17.37
N GLY A 165 12.08 -23.75 -18.66
CA GLY A 165 12.00 -24.90 -19.54
C GLY A 165 11.65 -24.49 -20.96
N ASP A 166 11.18 -25.44 -21.75
CA ASP A 166 10.90 -25.26 -23.17
C ASP A 166 9.55 -25.84 -23.54
N THR A 167 8.95 -25.32 -24.62
CA THR A 167 7.74 -25.91 -25.17
C THR A 167 8.04 -27.23 -25.87
N ARG A 168 7.18 -28.22 -25.62
CA ARG A 168 7.15 -29.49 -26.33
C ARG A 168 6.50 -29.29 -27.70
N ALA A 169 7.28 -28.78 -28.65
CA ALA A 169 6.84 -28.53 -30.01
C ALA A 169 6.67 -29.84 -30.80
N GLY A 170 5.52 -29.97 -31.48
CA GLY A 170 5.25 -31.02 -32.45
C GLY A 170 5.84 -30.73 -33.83
N ALA A 171 5.59 -31.62 -34.80
CA ALA A 171 6.07 -31.46 -36.17
C ALA A 171 5.55 -30.15 -36.80
N GLY A 172 6.47 -29.29 -37.26
CA GLY A 172 6.13 -28.00 -37.88
C GLY A 172 5.95 -26.84 -36.90
N GLN A 173 5.96 -27.08 -35.59
CA GLN A 173 5.94 -26.02 -34.57
C GLN A 173 7.36 -25.57 -34.23
N LYS A 174 7.53 -24.28 -33.92
CA LYS A 174 8.79 -23.74 -33.39
C LYS A 174 8.74 -23.78 -31.87
N SER A 175 9.69 -24.51 -31.26
CA SER A 175 9.90 -24.52 -29.82
C SER A 175 10.34 -23.13 -29.32
N LEU A 176 9.84 -22.75 -28.15
CA LEU A 176 10.16 -21.52 -27.43
C LEU A 176 10.58 -21.89 -26.01
N SER A 177 11.44 -21.08 -25.41
CA SER A 177 11.59 -21.14 -23.95
C SER A 177 10.26 -20.76 -23.28
N ASN A 178 10.01 -21.29 -22.08
CA ASN A 178 8.82 -20.94 -21.28
C ASN A 178 8.75 -19.42 -21.06
N HIS A 179 9.90 -18.78 -20.80
CA HIS A 179 9.99 -17.33 -20.64
C HIS A 179 9.49 -16.58 -21.89
N GLU A 180 9.95 -16.95 -23.08
CA GLU A 180 9.50 -16.34 -24.34
C GLU A 180 8.01 -16.62 -24.63
N PHE A 181 7.56 -17.84 -24.35
CA PHE A 181 6.16 -18.23 -24.51
C PHE A 181 5.25 -17.35 -23.66
N PHE A 182 5.54 -17.22 -22.36
CA PHE A 182 4.72 -16.44 -21.45
C PHE A 182 4.86 -14.94 -21.66
N ILE A 183 6.01 -14.41 -22.10
CA ILE A 183 6.12 -13.00 -22.53
C ILE A 183 5.16 -12.69 -23.68
N ARG A 184 5.10 -13.56 -24.69
CA ARG A 184 4.19 -13.37 -25.84
C ARG A 184 2.73 -13.44 -25.41
N LEU A 185 2.41 -14.41 -24.57
CA LEU A 185 1.06 -14.56 -24.02
C LEU A 185 0.66 -13.36 -23.17
N GLY A 186 1.53 -12.88 -22.27
CA GLY A 186 1.28 -11.70 -21.45
C GLY A 186 1.04 -10.43 -22.27
N ARG A 187 1.78 -10.23 -23.38
CA ARG A 187 1.54 -9.12 -24.32
C ARG A 187 0.17 -9.23 -25.00
N LYS A 188 -0.22 -10.43 -25.44
CA LYS A 188 -1.53 -10.69 -26.02
C LYS A 188 -2.65 -10.45 -25.01
N LEU A 189 -2.46 -10.86 -23.75
CA LEU A 189 -3.44 -10.64 -22.68
C LEU A 189 -3.66 -9.16 -22.40
N ILE A 190 -2.56 -8.37 -22.30
CA ILE A 190 -2.66 -6.93 -22.14
C ILE A 190 -3.45 -6.31 -23.30
N ALA A 191 -3.12 -6.66 -24.55
CA ALA A 191 -3.84 -6.15 -25.72
C ALA A 191 -5.34 -6.52 -25.70
N ALA A 192 -5.67 -7.78 -25.38
CA ALA A 192 -7.04 -8.26 -25.31
C ALA A 192 -7.89 -7.46 -24.31
N LEU A 193 -7.29 -7.05 -23.18
CA LEU A 193 -7.93 -6.30 -22.10
C LEU A 193 -7.97 -4.78 -22.36
N SER A 194 -6.85 -4.19 -22.78
CA SER A 194 -6.63 -2.74 -22.73
C SER A 194 -6.72 -2.01 -24.07
N GLU A 195 -6.64 -2.70 -25.20
CA GLU A 195 -6.73 -2.05 -26.50
C GLU A 195 -8.10 -1.39 -26.67
N VAL A 196 -8.11 -0.10 -27.02
CA VAL A 196 -9.34 0.67 -27.24
C VAL A 196 -9.80 0.45 -28.68
N THR A 197 -10.97 -0.15 -28.85
CA THR A 197 -11.62 -0.37 -30.15
C THR A 197 -12.93 0.43 -30.23
N GLU A 198 -13.71 0.23 -31.30
CA GLU A 198 -15.06 0.80 -31.44
C GLU A 198 -16.02 0.39 -30.30
N ASP A 199 -15.81 -0.77 -29.70
CA ASP A 199 -16.59 -1.24 -28.54
C ASP A 199 -15.96 -0.80 -27.20
N GLY A 200 -14.89 0.02 -27.23
CA GLY A 200 -14.15 0.50 -26.07
C GLY A 200 -13.04 -0.46 -25.63
N PHE A 201 -12.89 -0.64 -24.33
CA PHE A 201 -11.87 -1.51 -23.71
C PHE A 201 -12.52 -2.33 -22.59
N THR A 202 -11.87 -3.42 -22.16
CA THR A 202 -12.36 -4.22 -21.03
C THR A 202 -11.80 -3.64 -19.72
N PHE A 203 -10.47 -3.58 -19.61
CA PHE A 203 -9.77 -2.95 -18.49
C PHE A 203 -8.47 -2.29 -18.97
N ARG A 204 -8.16 -1.12 -18.40
CA ARG A 204 -6.79 -0.60 -18.44
C ARG A 204 -5.93 -1.49 -17.55
N VAL A 205 -4.73 -1.84 -18.00
CA VAL A 205 -3.82 -2.73 -17.27
C VAL A 205 -2.59 -1.97 -16.82
N ASP A 206 -2.29 -2.01 -15.52
CA ASP A 206 -1.03 -1.50 -14.97
C ASP A 206 -0.13 -2.67 -14.55
N MET A 207 1.11 -2.65 -15.03
CA MET A 207 2.13 -3.65 -14.75
C MET A 207 3.26 -3.08 -13.86
N ALA A 208 3.10 -1.89 -13.29
CA ALA A 208 4.15 -1.16 -12.59
C ALA A 208 4.60 -1.83 -11.28
N LEU A 209 3.76 -2.68 -10.68
CA LEU A 209 4.05 -3.37 -9.42
C LEU A 209 4.84 -4.68 -9.57
N ARG A 210 5.16 -5.10 -10.80
CA ARG A 210 5.99 -6.28 -11.03
C ARG A 210 7.43 -6.08 -10.55
N PRO A 211 8.19 -7.14 -10.27
CA PRO A 211 9.61 -7.04 -9.90
C PRO A 211 10.40 -6.13 -10.83
N ASN A 212 11.19 -5.20 -10.28
CA ASN A 212 11.93 -4.15 -11.01
C ASN A 212 11.06 -3.15 -11.80
N GLY A 213 9.75 -3.12 -11.57
CA GLY A 213 8.80 -2.22 -12.20
C GLY A 213 8.90 -2.22 -13.72
N LYS A 214 8.91 -1.02 -14.34
CA LYS A 214 8.98 -0.86 -15.80
C LYS A 214 10.27 -1.43 -16.42
N SER A 215 11.36 -1.48 -15.66
CA SER A 215 12.65 -1.99 -16.12
C SER A 215 12.76 -3.52 -16.00
N GLY A 216 11.84 -4.16 -15.29
CA GLY A 216 11.79 -5.60 -15.13
C GLY A 216 11.13 -6.33 -16.30
N PRO A 217 11.36 -7.66 -16.38
CA PRO A 217 10.68 -8.50 -17.36
C PRO A 217 9.17 -8.42 -17.18
N LEU A 218 8.42 -8.59 -18.27
CA LEU A 218 6.96 -8.55 -18.22
C LEU A 218 6.38 -9.72 -17.40
N VAL A 219 7.05 -10.87 -17.47
CA VAL A 219 6.70 -12.11 -16.78
C VAL A 219 7.94 -12.62 -16.06
N ALA A 220 7.78 -13.15 -14.84
CA ALA A 220 8.88 -13.72 -14.05
C ALA A 220 8.60 -15.19 -13.72
N SER A 221 9.63 -16.03 -13.62
CA SER A 221 9.48 -17.35 -12.99
C SER A 221 9.33 -17.20 -11.48
N LEU A 222 8.86 -18.23 -10.77
CA LEU A 222 8.80 -18.19 -9.30
C LEU A 222 10.18 -17.95 -8.68
N ASN A 223 11.23 -18.57 -9.22
CA ASN A 223 12.60 -18.36 -8.77
C ASN A 223 13.01 -16.88 -8.91
N MET A 224 12.68 -16.23 -10.02
CA MET A 224 12.96 -14.79 -10.21
C MET A 224 12.20 -13.92 -9.21
N VAL A 225 10.95 -14.29 -8.87
CA VAL A 225 10.17 -13.57 -7.86
C VAL A 225 10.79 -13.76 -6.47
N GLU A 226 11.17 -14.99 -6.11
CA GLU A 226 11.81 -15.32 -4.84
C GLU A 226 13.13 -14.56 -4.66
N ASP A 227 14.04 -14.65 -5.62
CA ASP A 227 15.32 -13.96 -5.60
C ASP A 227 15.13 -12.44 -5.44
N TYR A 228 14.17 -11.88 -6.18
CA TYR A 228 13.89 -10.44 -6.10
C TYR A 228 13.37 -10.03 -4.73
N LEU A 229 12.35 -10.72 -4.21
CA LEU A 229 11.73 -10.36 -2.94
C LEU A 229 12.69 -10.55 -1.75
N ILE A 230 13.58 -11.56 -1.81
CA ILE A 230 14.58 -11.81 -0.77
C ILE A 230 15.70 -10.77 -0.81
N VAL A 231 16.27 -10.50 -2.00
CA VAL A 231 17.50 -9.71 -2.11
C VAL A 231 17.22 -8.20 -2.24
N GLN A 232 16.16 -7.83 -2.94
CA GLN A 232 15.90 -6.46 -3.37
C GLN A 232 14.57 -5.88 -2.89
N GLY A 233 13.68 -6.73 -2.35
CA GLY A 233 12.33 -6.36 -1.97
C GLY A 233 12.28 -5.23 -0.96
N ARG A 234 11.67 -4.11 -1.35
CA ARG A 234 11.59 -2.89 -0.56
C ARG A 234 10.38 -2.90 0.39
N GLU A 235 10.45 -2.09 1.43
CA GLU A 235 9.42 -2.03 2.46
C GLU A 235 8.05 -1.56 1.92
N TRP A 236 8.03 -0.67 0.92
CA TRP A 236 6.78 -0.29 0.24
C TRP A 236 6.21 -1.40 -0.65
N GLU A 237 7.03 -2.34 -1.13
CA GLU A 237 6.54 -3.46 -1.92
C GLU A 237 5.77 -4.44 -1.04
N ARG A 238 6.18 -4.61 0.22
CA ARG A 238 5.41 -5.38 1.21
C ARG A 238 3.99 -4.87 1.32
N TYR A 239 3.82 -3.55 1.40
CA TYR A 239 2.53 -2.88 1.42
C TYR A 239 1.70 -3.24 0.16
N ALA A 240 2.28 -3.14 -1.03
CA ALA A 240 1.59 -3.51 -2.28
C ALA A 240 1.19 -4.99 -2.32
N TRP A 241 2.06 -5.88 -1.86
CA TRP A 241 1.85 -7.33 -1.85
C TRP A 241 0.83 -7.81 -0.79
N VAL A 242 0.44 -6.99 0.19
CA VAL A 242 -0.63 -7.34 1.16
C VAL A 242 -1.92 -7.76 0.45
N LYS A 243 -2.25 -7.10 -0.67
CA LYS A 243 -3.48 -7.37 -1.43
C LYS A 243 -3.30 -8.40 -2.55
N ALA A 244 -2.08 -8.90 -2.79
CA ALA A 244 -1.80 -9.78 -3.91
C ALA A 244 -2.60 -11.10 -3.87
N ARG A 245 -3.26 -11.43 -4.98
CA ARG A 245 -4.06 -12.67 -5.12
C ARG A 245 -3.93 -13.23 -6.52
N ALA A 246 -3.56 -14.50 -6.65
CA ALA A 246 -3.59 -15.19 -7.93
C ALA A 246 -5.04 -15.36 -8.42
N VAL A 247 -5.32 -14.93 -9.65
CA VAL A 247 -6.63 -15.08 -10.32
C VAL A 247 -6.62 -16.20 -11.36
N THR A 248 -5.44 -16.66 -11.79
CA THR A 248 -5.25 -17.85 -12.64
C THR A 248 -4.13 -18.72 -12.08
N GLY A 249 -4.03 -19.95 -12.58
CA GLY A 249 -2.98 -20.92 -12.25
C GLY A 249 -3.51 -22.13 -11.48
N ALA A 250 -2.68 -23.17 -11.42
CA ALA A 250 -3.03 -24.39 -10.70
C ALA A 250 -2.89 -24.18 -9.17
N PRO A 251 -3.70 -24.83 -8.33
CA PRO A 251 -3.65 -24.66 -6.88
C PRO A 251 -2.26 -24.92 -6.27
N VAL A 252 -1.50 -25.86 -6.82
CA VAL A 252 -0.14 -26.18 -6.36
C VAL A 252 0.85 -25.04 -6.62
N ASP A 253 0.74 -24.37 -7.77
CA ASP A 253 1.63 -23.29 -8.15
C ASP A 253 1.28 -21.99 -7.42
N ILE A 254 -0.02 -21.75 -7.17
CA ILE A 254 -0.50 -20.67 -6.31
C ILE A 254 0.03 -20.85 -4.88
N ALA A 255 0.00 -22.07 -4.35
CA ALA A 255 0.56 -22.37 -3.03
C ALA A 255 2.08 -22.14 -2.98
N ALA A 256 2.80 -22.41 -4.07
CA ALA A 256 4.22 -22.13 -4.19
C ALA A 256 4.51 -20.61 -4.19
N LEU A 257 3.73 -19.82 -4.95
CA LEU A 257 3.81 -18.36 -4.91
C LEU A 257 3.52 -17.82 -3.49
N ASP A 258 2.47 -18.33 -2.84
CA ASP A 258 2.12 -17.93 -1.47
C ASP A 258 3.24 -18.27 -0.47
N ALA A 259 3.96 -19.38 -0.67
CA ALA A 259 5.10 -19.75 0.16
C ALA A 259 6.27 -18.76 0.07
N ILE A 260 6.44 -18.11 -1.09
CA ILE A 260 7.45 -17.06 -1.34
C ILE A 260 6.96 -15.71 -0.79
N VAL A 261 5.75 -15.30 -1.14
CA VAL A 261 5.20 -13.97 -0.83
C VAL A 261 4.88 -13.81 0.65
N ARG A 262 4.31 -14.84 1.29
CA ARG A 262 3.87 -14.76 2.69
C ARG A 262 4.98 -14.37 3.67
N PRO A 263 6.18 -15.00 3.70
CA PRO A 263 7.25 -14.59 4.60
C PRO A 263 7.82 -13.21 4.22
N PHE A 264 7.76 -12.84 2.94
CA PHE A 264 8.11 -11.50 2.50
C PHE A 264 7.14 -10.45 3.05
N VAL A 265 5.83 -10.66 3.04
CA VAL A 265 4.86 -9.64 3.51
C VAL A 265 4.69 -9.67 5.03
N PHE A 266 4.43 -10.85 5.60
CA PHE A 266 3.96 -11.02 6.97
C PHE A 266 5.06 -11.57 7.89
N ARG A 267 6.02 -10.71 8.26
CA ARG A 267 7.11 -11.09 9.17
C ARG A 267 6.56 -11.40 10.57
N ARG A 268 7.02 -12.51 11.16
CA ARG A 268 6.66 -12.90 12.55
C ARG A 268 7.36 -12.05 13.60
N TYR A 269 8.55 -11.56 13.27
CA TYR A 269 9.37 -10.65 14.06
C TYR A 269 9.57 -9.37 13.25
N LEU A 270 9.15 -8.25 13.82
CA LEU A 270 9.43 -6.94 13.27
C LEU A 270 10.67 -6.43 13.96
N ASP A 271 11.71 -6.18 13.17
CA ASP A 271 12.83 -5.37 13.64
C ASP A 271 12.45 -3.88 13.58
N PHE A 272 13.24 -3.06 14.26
CA PHE A 272 13.06 -1.61 14.27
C PHE A 272 13.13 -0.98 12.86
N GLY A 273 13.86 -1.60 11.93
CA GLY A 273 13.95 -1.14 10.55
C GLY A 273 12.61 -1.20 9.82
N VAL A 274 11.79 -2.22 10.08
CA VAL A 274 10.44 -2.32 9.51
C VAL A 274 9.52 -1.25 10.08
N ILE A 275 9.55 -1.02 11.40
CA ILE A 275 8.72 0.01 12.05
C ILE A 275 9.08 1.40 11.51
N ASP A 276 10.38 1.69 11.41
CA ASP A 276 10.88 2.93 10.80
C ASP A 276 10.44 3.09 9.35
N ALA A 277 10.48 2.02 8.56
CA ALA A 277 10.05 2.06 7.18
C ALA A 277 8.55 2.38 7.05
N ILE A 278 7.72 1.85 7.95
CA ILE A 278 6.29 2.18 7.99
C ILE A 278 6.09 3.66 8.40
N ARG A 279 6.79 4.15 9.43
CA ARG A 279 6.75 5.57 9.83
C ARG A 279 7.21 6.49 8.69
N ASN A 280 8.26 6.11 7.96
CA ASN A 280 8.74 6.85 6.79
C ASN A 280 7.70 6.86 5.66
N MET A 281 7.00 5.74 5.42
CA MET A 281 5.94 5.67 4.41
C MET A 281 4.76 6.57 4.78
N HIS A 282 4.37 6.59 6.06
CA HIS A 282 3.36 7.51 6.59
C HIS A 282 3.75 8.98 6.37
N ALA A 283 4.99 9.35 6.73
CA ALA A 283 5.51 10.70 6.53
C ALA A 283 5.60 11.09 5.04
N GLN A 284 5.97 10.16 4.16
CA GLN A 284 6.01 10.38 2.70
C GLN A 284 4.61 10.64 2.13
N ILE A 285 3.60 9.86 2.54
CA ILE A 285 2.21 10.08 2.14
C ILE A 285 1.78 11.49 2.56
N ARG A 286 2.04 11.87 3.82
CA ARG A 286 1.72 13.23 4.32
C ARG A 286 2.43 14.33 3.54
N ALA A 287 3.73 14.17 3.27
CA ALA A 287 4.52 15.14 2.52
C ALA A 287 4.01 15.31 1.08
N GLU A 288 3.60 14.20 0.44
CA GLU A 288 3.00 14.23 -0.90
C GLU A 288 1.68 14.99 -0.90
N VAL A 289 0.77 14.68 0.04
CA VAL A 289 -0.52 15.36 0.20
C VAL A 289 -0.30 16.87 0.36
N ASN A 290 0.53 17.26 1.33
CA ASN A 290 0.84 18.67 1.59
C ASN A 290 1.45 19.37 0.37
N ARG A 291 2.31 18.68 -0.39
CA ARG A 291 2.91 19.24 -1.60
C ARG A 291 1.86 19.45 -2.69
N GLN A 292 0.97 18.47 -2.90
CA GLN A 292 -0.09 18.58 -3.89
C GLN A 292 -1.09 19.69 -3.54
N GLU A 293 -1.49 19.79 -2.26
CA GLU A 293 -2.39 20.85 -1.80
C GLU A 293 -1.79 22.26 -1.97
N ARG A 294 -0.47 22.42 -1.78
CA ARG A 294 0.23 23.70 -2.02
C ARG A 294 0.34 24.06 -3.50
N LEU A 295 0.69 23.08 -4.35
CA LEU A 295 0.94 23.31 -5.77
C LEU A 295 -0.35 23.43 -6.58
N HIS A 296 -1.42 22.77 -6.12
CA HIS A 296 -2.69 22.67 -6.81
C HIS A 296 -3.85 22.77 -5.80
N PRO A 297 -4.16 23.98 -5.28
CA PRO A 297 -5.27 24.17 -4.34
C PRO A 297 -6.62 23.65 -4.89
N GLU A 298 -6.82 23.70 -6.21
CA GLU A 298 -7.96 23.13 -6.93
C GLU A 298 -8.02 21.59 -6.89
N ARG A 299 -6.88 20.91 -6.71
CA ARG A 299 -6.79 19.45 -6.52
C ARG A 299 -6.98 19.00 -5.07
N ASN A 300 -7.21 19.92 -4.13
CA ASN A 300 -7.61 19.61 -2.76
C ASN A 300 -8.91 18.77 -2.72
N GLN A 301 -9.68 18.78 -3.80
CA GLN A 301 -10.89 17.98 -3.97
C GLN A 301 -10.64 16.57 -4.54
N ASN A 302 -9.42 16.01 -4.40
CA ASN A 302 -9.14 14.62 -4.74
C ASN A 302 -9.56 13.64 -3.62
N VAL A 303 -10.60 12.84 -3.83
CA VAL A 303 -11.19 11.98 -2.79
C VAL A 303 -10.28 10.81 -2.38
N LYS A 304 -9.31 10.45 -3.23
CA LYS A 304 -8.40 9.33 -3.00
C LYS A 304 -7.07 9.77 -2.38
N LEU A 305 -6.50 10.84 -2.93
CA LEU A 305 -5.13 11.30 -2.64
C LEU A 305 -5.05 12.51 -1.71
N GLY A 306 -6.15 13.24 -1.50
CA GLY A 306 -6.18 14.36 -0.57
C GLY A 306 -6.16 13.91 0.89
N ARG A 307 -5.88 14.84 1.80
CA ARG A 307 -5.87 14.57 3.24
C ARG A 307 -7.21 13.99 3.70
N GLY A 308 -7.17 12.93 4.51
CA GLY A 308 -8.36 12.21 4.94
C GLY A 308 -9.05 11.38 3.84
N GLY A 309 -8.36 11.13 2.73
CA GLY A 309 -8.89 10.41 1.58
C GLY A 309 -8.84 8.88 1.70
N ILE A 310 -9.32 8.20 0.66
CA ILE A 310 -9.40 6.72 0.59
C ILE A 310 -8.04 6.06 0.90
N ARG A 311 -6.94 6.63 0.38
CA ARG A 311 -5.59 6.07 0.56
C ARG A 311 -5.17 6.03 2.03
N GLU A 312 -5.57 7.01 2.85
CA GLU A 312 -5.21 7.03 4.27
C GLU A 312 -5.92 5.92 5.04
N ILE A 313 -7.18 5.61 4.71
CA ILE A 313 -7.92 4.47 5.30
C ILE A 313 -7.28 3.14 4.87
N GLU A 314 -6.98 2.99 3.57
CA GLU A 314 -6.28 1.81 3.05
C GLU A 314 -4.93 1.62 3.74
N PHE A 315 -4.19 2.71 3.93
CA PHE A 315 -2.91 2.69 4.61
C PHE A 315 -3.04 2.26 6.06
N LEU A 316 -3.97 2.86 6.81
CA LEU A 316 -4.25 2.52 8.20
C LEU A 316 -4.47 1.02 8.37
N THR A 317 -5.34 0.42 7.53
CA THR A 317 -5.58 -1.03 7.60
C THR A 317 -4.32 -1.84 7.34
N GLN A 318 -3.61 -1.57 6.24
CA GLN A 318 -2.45 -2.36 5.82
C GLN A 318 -1.28 -2.25 6.80
N VAL A 319 -1.12 -1.12 7.50
CA VAL A 319 -0.14 -0.98 8.58
C VAL A 319 -0.37 -2.04 9.66
N PHE A 320 -1.61 -2.21 10.13
CA PHE A 320 -1.91 -3.25 11.11
C PHE A 320 -1.65 -4.66 10.55
N GLN A 321 -1.91 -4.88 9.26
CA GLN A 321 -1.63 -6.17 8.63
C GLN A 321 -0.13 -6.47 8.54
N LEU A 322 0.68 -5.49 8.18
CA LEU A 322 2.14 -5.62 8.16
C LEU A 322 2.69 -5.88 9.57
N ILE A 323 2.14 -5.20 10.59
CA ILE A 323 2.60 -5.33 11.97
C ILE A 323 2.15 -6.65 12.62
N ARG A 324 0.89 -7.05 12.41
CA ARG A 324 0.27 -8.16 13.16
C ARG A 324 0.04 -9.42 12.32
N GLY A 325 -0.05 -9.31 11.00
CA GLY A 325 -0.38 -10.44 10.11
C GLY A 325 0.62 -11.59 10.13
N GLY A 326 1.86 -11.35 10.56
CA GLY A 326 2.84 -12.42 10.79
C GLY A 326 2.48 -13.35 11.96
N ARG A 327 1.87 -12.80 13.01
CA ARG A 327 1.44 -13.52 14.23
C ARG A 327 -0.03 -13.92 14.21
N ASP A 328 -0.85 -13.15 13.50
CA ASP A 328 -2.28 -13.34 13.38
C ASP A 328 -2.69 -13.58 11.92
N PRO A 329 -2.92 -14.85 11.53
CA PRO A 329 -3.32 -15.17 10.16
C PRO A 329 -4.63 -14.52 9.70
N ALA A 330 -5.55 -14.14 10.60
CA ALA A 330 -6.80 -13.49 10.21
C ALA A 330 -6.56 -12.10 9.59
N LEU A 331 -5.51 -11.39 10.04
CA LEU A 331 -5.12 -10.09 9.51
C LEU A 331 -4.38 -10.15 8.16
N ARG A 332 -4.34 -11.32 7.53
CA ARG A 332 -3.90 -11.50 6.14
C ARG A 332 -5.05 -11.35 5.13
N GLU A 333 -6.24 -10.97 5.61
CA GLU A 333 -7.39 -10.59 4.79
C GLU A 333 -7.06 -9.43 3.85
N ARG A 334 -7.45 -9.49 2.58
CA ARG A 334 -7.03 -8.51 1.57
C ARG A 334 -7.98 -7.32 1.45
N SER A 335 -9.24 -7.49 1.82
CA SER A 335 -10.27 -6.46 1.74
C SER A 335 -10.12 -5.44 2.87
N THR A 336 -10.03 -4.15 2.51
CA THR A 336 -9.92 -3.03 3.47
C THR A 336 -11.05 -3.06 4.51
N ARG A 337 -12.29 -3.26 4.05
CA ARG A 337 -13.48 -3.28 4.91
C ARG A 337 -13.51 -4.46 5.86
N LYS A 338 -13.15 -5.65 5.40
CA LYS A 338 -13.09 -6.84 6.26
C LYS A 338 -11.96 -6.71 7.28
N THR A 339 -10.81 -6.19 6.87
CA THR A 339 -9.70 -5.90 7.78
C THR A 339 -10.12 -4.91 8.86
N LEU A 340 -10.81 -3.81 8.54
CA LEU A 340 -11.31 -2.87 9.56
C LEU A 340 -12.17 -3.56 10.63
N ARG A 341 -13.08 -4.45 10.23
CA ARG A 341 -13.91 -5.23 11.18
C ARG A 341 -13.04 -6.13 12.06
N LEU A 342 -12.07 -6.83 11.46
CA LEU A 342 -11.11 -7.66 12.21
C LEU A 342 -10.28 -6.83 13.21
N LEU A 343 -9.96 -5.56 12.90
CA LEU A 343 -9.25 -4.69 13.84
C LEU A 343 -10.09 -4.36 15.07
N ALA A 344 -11.41 -4.18 14.92
CA ALA A 344 -12.32 -4.03 16.06
C ALA A 344 -12.46 -5.35 16.84
N GLU A 345 -12.64 -6.48 16.16
CA GLU A 345 -12.78 -7.80 16.81
C GLU A 345 -11.55 -8.21 17.65
N ARG A 346 -10.38 -7.62 17.36
CA ARG A 346 -9.12 -7.86 18.08
C ARG A 346 -8.71 -6.74 19.01
N ASP A 347 -9.60 -5.79 19.29
CA ASP A 347 -9.35 -4.61 20.14
C ASP A 347 -8.10 -3.81 19.72
N LEU A 348 -7.74 -3.86 18.43
CA LEU A 348 -6.63 -3.10 17.87
C LEU A 348 -7.04 -1.66 17.53
N LEU A 349 -8.35 -1.46 17.29
CA LEU A 349 -9.00 -0.16 17.15
C LEU A 349 -10.35 -0.21 17.86
N GLY A 350 -10.78 0.91 18.44
CA GLY A 350 -12.08 1.01 19.08
C GLY A 350 -13.22 0.76 18.07
N ALA A 351 -14.26 0.03 18.50
CA ALA A 351 -15.40 -0.33 17.65
C ALA A 351 -16.07 0.90 17.00
N ASP A 352 -16.30 1.97 17.76
CA ASP A 352 -16.87 3.22 17.27
C ASP A 352 -16.00 3.90 16.20
N THR A 353 -14.67 3.82 16.35
CA THR A 353 -13.72 4.33 15.35
C THR A 353 -13.80 3.51 14.08
N VAL A 354 -13.87 2.18 14.20
CA VAL A 354 -13.98 1.27 13.05
C VAL A 354 -15.29 1.48 12.29
N GLU A 355 -16.42 1.64 12.98
CA GLU A 355 -17.71 1.93 12.35
C GLU A 355 -17.65 3.23 11.55
N GLN A 356 -17.12 4.30 12.14
CA GLN A 356 -16.93 5.59 11.45
C GLN A 356 -15.95 5.50 10.28
N LEU A 357 -14.87 4.70 10.37
CA LEU A 357 -13.96 4.46 9.25
C LEU A 357 -14.65 3.69 8.11
N LEU A 358 -15.51 2.72 8.42
CA LEU A 358 -16.30 1.99 7.43
C LEU A 358 -17.30 2.90 6.71
N GLU A 359 -17.98 3.79 7.46
CA GLU A 359 -18.87 4.80 6.88
C GLU A 359 -18.12 5.80 6.00
N ALA A 360 -17.00 6.34 6.49
CA ALA A 360 -16.15 7.25 5.74
C ALA A 360 -15.62 6.60 4.45
N TYR A 361 -15.13 5.36 4.55
CA TYR A 361 -14.67 4.59 3.38
C TYR A 361 -15.81 4.40 2.38
N THR A 362 -17.00 4.05 2.85
CA THR A 362 -18.18 3.85 2.00
C THR A 362 -18.58 5.13 1.29
N PHE A 363 -18.64 6.26 2.02
CA PHE A 363 -18.95 7.57 1.46
C PHE A 363 -17.94 7.99 0.39
N LEU A 364 -16.64 7.89 0.69
CA LEU A 364 -15.57 8.30 -0.22
C LEU A 364 -15.53 7.43 -1.49
N ARG A 365 -15.73 6.11 -1.36
CA ARG A 365 -15.79 5.18 -2.50
C ARG A 365 -17.03 5.42 -3.35
N ASN A 366 -18.19 5.67 -2.74
CA ASN A 366 -19.39 6.03 -3.48
C ASN A 366 -19.18 7.33 -4.24
N LEU A 367 -18.65 8.38 -3.59
CA LEU A 367 -18.34 9.65 -4.27
C LEU A 367 -17.36 9.42 -5.43
N GLU A 368 -16.32 8.62 -5.25
CA GLU A 368 -15.40 8.22 -6.32
C GLU A 368 -16.16 7.55 -7.49
N HIS A 369 -17.08 6.62 -7.23
CA HIS A 369 -17.91 6.03 -8.28
C HIS A 369 -18.77 7.07 -9.01
N ARG A 370 -19.40 8.02 -8.30
CA ARG A 370 -20.27 9.04 -8.93
C ARG A 370 -19.49 9.97 -9.85
N LEU A 371 -18.25 10.31 -9.47
CA LEU A 371 -17.34 11.05 -10.35
C LEU A 371 -17.01 10.24 -11.61
N GLN A 372 -16.76 8.94 -11.47
CA GLN A 372 -16.44 8.05 -12.60
C GLN A 372 -17.65 7.84 -13.52
N TYR A 373 -18.86 7.71 -12.97
CA TYR A 373 -20.07 7.44 -13.74
C TYR A 373 -20.42 8.50 -14.76
N LEU A 374 -20.04 9.77 -14.57
CA LEU A 374 -20.36 10.83 -15.53
C LEU A 374 -19.90 10.48 -16.95
N GLU A 375 -18.68 9.97 -17.08
CA GLU A 375 -18.00 9.77 -18.36
C GLU A 375 -17.33 8.39 -18.51
N ASP A 376 -17.47 7.51 -17.53
CA ASP A 376 -16.61 6.32 -17.39
C ASP A 376 -15.11 6.68 -17.45
N ALA A 377 -14.78 7.74 -16.71
CA ALA A 377 -13.43 8.27 -16.65
C ALA A 377 -12.71 7.79 -15.39
N GLN A 378 -11.40 7.54 -15.51
CA GLN A 378 -10.54 7.28 -14.35
C GLN A 378 -10.24 8.60 -13.62
N THR A 379 -11.23 9.11 -12.90
CA THR A 379 -11.11 10.35 -12.12
C THR A 379 -11.28 10.07 -10.62
N HIS A 380 -10.54 10.86 -9.84
CA HIS A 380 -10.60 10.89 -8.38
C HIS A 380 -10.82 12.32 -7.87
N THR A 381 -10.89 13.30 -8.77
CA THR A 381 -10.95 14.73 -8.43
C THR A 381 -12.33 15.24 -8.81
N MET A 382 -12.91 16.08 -7.94
CA MET A 382 -14.14 16.80 -8.28
C MET A 382 -13.99 17.56 -9.60
N HIS A 383 -15.07 17.63 -10.36
CA HIS A 383 -15.09 18.29 -11.66
C HIS A 383 -14.99 19.81 -11.52
N VAL A 384 -14.39 20.47 -12.52
CA VAL A 384 -14.29 21.94 -12.56
C VAL A 384 -15.65 22.59 -12.79
N SER A 385 -16.54 21.93 -13.55
CA SER A 385 -17.87 22.45 -13.89
C SER A 385 -18.80 22.46 -12.66
N PRO A 386 -19.41 23.60 -12.28
CA PRO A 386 -20.45 23.66 -11.25
C PRO A 386 -21.63 22.72 -11.51
N ASP A 387 -22.03 22.54 -12.77
CA ASP A 387 -23.16 21.67 -13.14
C ASP A 387 -22.84 20.20 -12.90
N ASP A 388 -21.61 19.78 -13.22
CA ASP A 388 -21.15 18.42 -12.93
C ASP A 388 -21.06 18.19 -11.41
N ARG A 389 -20.58 19.17 -10.64
CA ARG A 389 -20.51 19.09 -9.18
C ARG A 389 -21.90 18.96 -8.54
N ASN A 390 -22.88 19.75 -8.99
CA ASN A 390 -24.28 19.62 -8.55
C ASN A 390 -24.93 18.31 -9.01
N THR A 391 -24.53 17.78 -10.16
CA THR A 391 -24.98 16.47 -10.62
C THR A 391 -24.46 15.35 -9.73
N VAL A 392 -23.18 15.38 -9.38
CA VAL A 392 -22.56 14.44 -8.44
C VAL A 392 -23.19 14.55 -7.05
N ALA A 393 -23.47 15.77 -6.57
CA ALA A 393 -24.19 15.98 -5.32
C ALA A 393 -25.56 15.29 -5.31
N ARG A 394 -26.35 15.45 -6.39
CA ARG A 394 -27.63 14.75 -6.53
C ARG A 394 -27.48 13.24 -6.59
N MET A 395 -26.47 12.72 -7.30
CA MET A 395 -26.14 11.27 -7.32
C MET A 395 -25.70 10.72 -5.95
N MET A 396 -25.25 11.59 -5.05
CA MET A 396 -24.93 11.27 -3.65
C MET A 396 -26.14 11.46 -2.71
N GLY A 397 -27.31 11.83 -3.22
CA GLY A 397 -28.50 12.13 -2.43
C GLY A 397 -28.43 13.47 -1.68
N MET A 398 -27.56 14.39 -2.10
CA MET A 398 -27.39 15.72 -1.52
C MET A 398 -28.14 16.78 -2.34
N THR A 399 -28.52 17.88 -1.68
CA THR A 399 -29.28 18.97 -2.31
C THR A 399 -28.46 19.76 -3.32
N ASP A 400 -27.19 20.02 -3.00
CA ASP A 400 -26.27 20.82 -3.80
C ASP A 400 -24.80 20.49 -3.50
N GLU A 401 -23.90 21.12 -4.25
CA GLU A 401 -22.45 21.01 -4.04
C GLU A 401 -22.03 21.38 -2.60
N ALA A 402 -22.63 22.41 -2.00
CA ALA A 402 -22.23 22.89 -0.68
C ALA A 402 -22.49 21.82 0.41
N ALA A 403 -23.65 21.16 0.37
CA ALA A 403 -23.98 20.06 1.25
C ALA A 403 -23.03 18.86 1.07
N LEU A 404 -22.67 18.53 -0.18
CA LEU A 404 -21.72 17.46 -0.48
C LEU A 404 -20.34 17.77 0.11
N LEU A 405 -19.81 18.98 -0.11
CA LEU A 405 -18.49 19.39 0.37
C LEU A 405 -18.43 19.42 1.89
N ALA A 406 -19.46 19.96 2.57
CA ALA A 406 -19.51 19.97 4.02
C ALA A 406 -19.47 18.54 4.61
N ARG A 407 -20.17 17.59 3.99
CA ARG A 407 -20.16 16.18 4.40
C ARG A 407 -18.80 15.52 4.12
N LEU A 408 -18.19 15.80 2.98
CA LEU A 408 -16.87 15.31 2.60
C LEU A 408 -15.79 15.80 3.58
N ASP A 409 -15.80 17.09 3.93
CA ASP A 409 -14.81 17.69 4.82
C ASP A 409 -14.91 17.13 6.24
N ALA A 410 -16.12 16.88 6.74
CA ALA A 410 -16.33 16.22 8.03
C ALA A 410 -15.68 14.82 8.06
N TRP A 411 -15.88 14.03 7.00
CA TRP A 411 -15.25 12.70 6.91
C TRP A 411 -13.74 12.77 6.77
N ARG A 412 -13.22 13.67 5.93
CA ARG A 412 -11.79 13.86 5.76
C ARG A 412 -11.11 14.31 7.04
N ALA A 413 -11.71 15.22 7.80
CA ALA A 413 -11.18 15.66 9.08
C ALA A 413 -11.08 14.49 10.07
N PHE A 414 -12.11 13.66 10.14
CA PHE A 414 -12.10 12.45 10.97
C PHE A 414 -11.00 11.46 10.56
N VAL A 415 -10.95 11.09 9.26
CA VAL A 415 -9.96 10.13 8.74
C VAL A 415 -8.55 10.65 8.96
N ALA A 416 -8.29 11.93 8.69
CA ALA A 416 -6.98 12.52 8.87
C ALA A 416 -6.55 12.51 10.35
N ALA A 417 -7.48 12.75 11.29
CA ALA A 417 -7.19 12.63 12.71
C ALA A 417 -6.81 11.19 13.10
N GLN A 418 -7.50 10.18 12.56
CA GLN A 418 -7.14 8.78 12.80
C GLN A 418 -5.79 8.42 12.18
N PHE A 419 -5.53 8.87 10.95
CA PHE A 419 -4.26 8.66 10.26
C PHE A 419 -3.09 9.29 11.03
N ASP A 420 -3.28 10.50 11.55
CA ASP A 420 -2.29 11.21 12.34
C ASP A 420 -2.03 10.50 13.69
N ALA A 421 -3.06 9.88 14.29
CA ALA A 421 -2.97 9.18 15.57
C ALA A 421 -2.19 7.84 15.52
N ILE A 422 -2.04 7.20 14.35
CA ILE A 422 -1.38 5.87 14.22
C ILE A 422 0.04 5.87 14.79
N PHE A 423 0.81 6.92 14.51
CA PHE A 423 2.20 7.09 14.95
C PHE A 423 2.41 8.35 15.79
N ALA A 424 1.32 8.98 16.25
CA ALA A 424 1.41 10.00 17.28
C ALA A 424 1.79 9.29 18.58
N ASP A 425 3.09 9.13 18.82
CA ASP A 425 3.58 8.49 20.02
C ASP A 425 2.89 9.07 21.27
N LYS A 426 2.75 8.23 22.30
CA LYS A 426 2.67 8.62 23.71
C LYS A 426 3.96 9.37 24.17
N ALA A 427 4.55 10.17 23.29
CA ALA A 427 5.63 11.12 23.51
C ALA A 427 5.08 12.48 23.99
N ALA A 428 3.79 12.59 24.33
CA ALA A 428 3.22 13.75 25.02
C ALA A 428 3.68 13.88 26.49
N GLY A 429 4.82 13.29 26.85
CA GLY A 429 5.49 13.44 28.14
C GLY A 429 6.99 13.75 28.03
N ALA A 430 7.53 13.84 26.82
CA ALA A 430 8.88 14.37 26.61
C ALA A 430 8.72 15.60 25.74
N ASP A 431 8.83 16.78 26.36
CA ASP A 431 8.99 18.03 25.63
C ASP A 431 10.03 17.82 24.52
N PRO A 432 9.81 18.40 23.32
CA PRO A 432 10.84 18.38 22.30
C PRO A 432 12.08 19.01 22.93
N VAL A 433 13.09 18.17 23.23
CA VAL A 433 14.41 18.65 23.60
C VAL A 433 14.84 19.45 22.40
N ASP A 434 14.85 20.78 22.57
CA ASP A 434 15.35 21.72 21.59
C ASP A 434 16.69 21.17 21.08
N PRO A 435 16.82 20.79 19.79
CA PRO A 435 18.07 20.34 19.25
C PRO A 435 18.96 21.57 19.15
N ASP A 436 19.54 21.96 20.28
CA ASP A 436 20.40 23.11 20.40
C ASP A 436 21.60 22.85 19.47
N ALA A 437 21.55 23.46 18.28
CA ALA A 437 22.49 23.21 17.17
C ALA A 437 23.95 23.42 17.60
N SER A 438 24.14 24.18 18.69
CA SER A 438 25.38 24.43 19.42
C SER A 438 26.16 23.16 19.79
N LEU A 439 25.51 22.05 20.18
CA LEU A 439 26.20 20.84 20.66
C LEU A 439 26.64 19.87 19.53
N SER A 440 26.10 20.06 18.33
CA SER A 440 26.34 19.20 17.17
C SER A 440 27.21 19.84 16.09
N ASP A 441 27.53 21.13 16.23
CA ASP A 441 28.40 21.86 15.32
C ASP A 441 29.87 21.70 15.74
N PRO A 442 30.67 20.92 14.98
CA PRO A 442 32.08 20.70 15.32
C PRO A 442 32.94 21.98 15.24
N ASP A 443 32.44 23.05 14.59
CA ASP A 443 33.15 24.31 14.42
C ASP A 443 33.01 25.25 15.63
N ASN A 444 32.09 24.95 16.57
CA ASN A 444 31.80 25.81 17.72
C ASN A 444 32.21 25.18 19.07
N ARG A 445 33.47 24.74 19.15
CA ARG A 445 34.03 24.01 20.32
C ARG A 445 33.86 24.74 21.65
N ASP A 446 34.06 26.06 21.68
CA ASP A 446 34.00 26.84 22.91
C ASP A 446 32.56 26.91 23.46
N ALA A 447 31.56 27.01 22.58
CA ALA A 447 30.15 26.93 22.97
C ALA A 447 29.76 25.55 23.53
N ILE A 448 30.33 24.46 22.98
CA ILE A 448 30.16 23.10 23.50
C ILE A 448 30.73 23.00 24.92
N ALA A 449 31.93 23.53 25.14
CA ALA A 449 32.57 23.51 26.46
C ALA A 449 31.77 24.31 27.49
N ASP A 450 31.29 25.51 27.14
CA ASP A 450 30.45 26.34 28.01
C ASP A 450 29.14 25.62 28.40
N ARG A 451 28.53 24.91 27.44
CA ARG A 451 27.31 24.15 27.70
C ARG A 451 27.56 22.93 28.59
N LEU A 452 28.66 22.20 28.39
CA LEU A 452 29.05 21.08 29.25
C LEU A 452 29.38 21.55 30.67
N ALA A 453 29.98 22.74 30.82
CA ALA A 453 30.19 23.38 32.11
C ALA A 453 28.85 23.70 32.80
N ALA A 454 27.88 24.24 32.06
CA ALA A 454 26.53 24.50 32.57
C ALA A 454 25.77 23.23 32.98
N LEU A 455 26.07 22.08 32.36
CA LEU A 455 25.53 20.77 32.72
C LEU A 455 26.25 20.12 33.91
N GLY A 456 27.36 20.69 34.39
CA GLY A 456 28.09 20.20 35.56
C GLY A 456 29.19 19.16 35.28
N PHE A 457 29.74 19.12 34.07
CA PHE A 457 30.89 18.26 33.76
C PHE A 457 32.17 18.74 34.47
N ASP A 458 32.94 17.81 35.05
CA ASP A 458 34.18 18.12 35.79
C ASP A 458 35.30 18.72 34.90
N ASP A 459 35.39 18.27 33.64
CA ASP A 459 36.34 18.75 32.64
C ASP A 459 35.61 19.01 31.30
N PRO A 460 34.96 20.19 31.16
CA PRO A 460 34.18 20.53 29.98
C PRO A 460 35.02 20.60 28.70
N GLN A 461 36.29 21.00 28.81
CA GLN A 461 37.17 21.16 27.64
C GLN A 461 37.59 19.82 27.06
N ALA A 462 37.96 18.85 27.91
CA ALA A 462 38.28 17.50 27.47
C ALA A 462 37.06 16.79 26.86
N ALA A 463 35.88 16.96 27.47
CA ALA A 463 34.63 16.41 26.97
C ALA A 463 34.22 17.02 25.62
N ALA A 464 34.34 18.34 25.44
CA ALA A 464 34.10 19.03 24.18
C ALA A 464 35.06 18.53 23.07
N ASN A 465 36.35 18.37 23.39
CA ASN A 465 37.34 17.83 22.45
C ASN A 465 36.97 16.41 21.98
N ARG A 466 36.54 15.54 22.90
CA ARG A 466 36.13 14.18 22.57
C ARG A 466 34.86 14.17 21.70
N LEU A 467 33.90 15.04 21.98
CA LEU A 467 32.64 15.17 21.23
C LEU A 467 32.89 15.62 19.79
N VAL A 468 33.68 16.69 19.61
CA VAL A 468 34.08 17.21 18.28
C VAL A 468 34.82 16.14 17.49
N ALA A 469 35.74 15.41 18.12
CA ALA A 469 36.45 14.31 17.46
C ALA A 469 35.51 13.20 16.99
N THR A 470 34.45 12.87 17.74
CA THR A 470 33.41 11.92 17.31
C THR A 470 32.69 12.44 16.08
N TRP A 471 32.23 13.69 16.09
CA TRP A 471 31.51 14.30 14.97
C TRP A 471 32.35 14.40 13.69
N GLN A 472 33.66 14.59 13.82
CA GLN A 472 34.59 14.62 12.70
C GLN A 472 35.08 13.23 12.26
N ALA A 473 34.71 12.16 12.97
CA ALA A 473 35.16 10.81 12.63
C ALA A 473 34.62 10.37 11.24
N PRO A 474 35.46 9.80 10.35
CA PRO A 474 35.03 9.38 9.01
C PRO A 474 33.86 8.39 9.02
N ARG A 475 33.77 7.57 10.07
CA ARG A 475 32.67 6.61 10.26
C ARG A 475 31.32 7.30 10.44
N LEU A 476 31.27 8.45 11.10
CA LEU A 476 30.05 9.22 11.32
C LEU A 476 29.72 10.14 10.15
N GLN A 477 30.73 10.71 9.49
CA GLN A 477 30.56 11.55 8.30
C GLN A 477 29.96 10.80 7.10
N THR A 478 30.13 9.46 7.07
CA THR A 478 29.58 8.60 6.01
C THR A 478 28.19 8.04 6.34
N LEU A 479 27.60 8.39 7.49
CA LEU A 479 26.27 7.89 7.87
C LEU A 479 25.16 8.54 7.04
N PRO A 480 24.06 7.82 6.78
CA PRO A 480 22.84 8.44 6.29
C PRO A 480 22.36 9.54 7.24
N GLU A 481 21.84 10.63 6.69
CA GLU A 481 21.40 11.81 7.45
C GLU A 481 20.44 11.45 8.61
N ALA A 482 19.49 10.53 8.39
CA ALA A 482 18.57 10.07 9.44
C ALA A 482 19.28 9.37 10.62
N SER A 483 20.33 8.58 10.35
CA SER A 483 21.11 7.91 11.41
C SER A 483 21.97 8.92 12.18
N ARG A 484 22.50 9.93 11.47
CA ARG A 484 23.24 11.04 12.08
C ARG A 484 22.35 11.85 13.02
N GLN A 485 21.13 12.21 12.59
CA GLN A 485 20.19 12.96 13.42
C GLN A 485 19.80 12.21 14.70
N ARG A 486 19.51 10.90 14.61
CA ARG A 486 19.23 10.07 15.79
C ARG A 486 20.40 10.00 16.75
N LEU A 487 21.60 9.81 16.21
CA LEU A 487 22.81 9.74 17.02
C LEU A 487 23.06 11.07 17.77
N VAL A 488 22.86 12.20 17.11
CA VAL A 488 22.95 13.53 17.76
C VAL A 488 21.91 13.66 18.87
N ALA A 489 20.65 13.28 18.63
CA ALA A 489 19.60 13.32 19.63
C ALA A 489 19.91 12.44 20.86
N LEU A 490 20.44 11.24 20.63
CA LEU A 490 20.87 10.32 21.70
C LEU A 490 22.02 10.88 22.52
N VAL A 491 23.02 11.46 21.87
CA VAL A 491 24.16 12.08 22.57
C VAL A 491 23.68 13.28 23.40
N ASN A 492 22.84 14.15 22.85
CA ASN A 492 22.28 15.28 23.59
C ASN A 492 21.47 14.82 24.81
N THR A 493 20.67 13.77 24.65
CA THR A 493 19.90 13.18 25.76
C THR A 493 20.82 12.57 26.82
N ALA A 494 21.90 11.90 26.41
CA ALA A 494 22.86 11.33 27.34
C ALA A 494 23.64 12.41 28.11
N LEU A 495 24.01 13.52 27.44
CA LEU A 495 24.75 14.63 28.06
C LEU A 495 23.99 15.25 29.24
N THR A 496 22.65 15.28 29.21
CA THR A 496 21.84 15.79 30.33
C THR A 496 21.72 14.78 31.47
N GLN A 497 21.91 13.47 31.21
CA GLN A 497 21.76 12.41 32.21
C GLN A 497 23.08 12.03 32.91
N ILE A 498 24.21 12.13 32.21
CA ILE A 498 25.53 11.72 32.73
C ILE A 498 25.85 12.36 34.10
N PRO A 499 25.64 13.68 34.33
CA PRO A 499 25.94 14.29 35.63
C PRO A 499 25.16 13.70 36.80
N ALA A 500 23.87 13.46 36.62
CA ALA A 500 23.02 12.86 37.64
C ALA A 500 23.46 11.41 37.94
N ILE A 501 23.80 10.64 36.92
CA ILE A 501 24.23 9.23 37.06
C ILE A 501 25.59 9.12 37.77
N VAL A 502 26.54 9.99 37.42
CA VAL A 502 27.87 10.02 38.07
C VAL A 502 27.74 10.43 39.54
N ALA A 503 26.90 11.42 39.83
CA ALA A 503 26.64 11.88 41.20
C ALA A 503 25.97 10.80 42.07
N ASP A 504 24.95 10.10 41.54
CA ASP A 504 24.21 9.04 42.24
C ASP A 504 25.08 7.82 42.55
N ALA A 505 25.95 7.42 41.60
CA ALA A 505 26.81 6.26 41.75
C ALA A 505 28.00 6.50 42.71
N GLY A 506 28.43 7.75 42.91
CA GLY A 506 29.59 8.12 43.74
C GLY A 506 30.94 7.58 43.23
N LEU A 507 30.97 7.02 42.02
CA LEU A 507 32.11 6.38 41.36
C LEU A 507 32.05 6.68 39.86
N GLY A 508 33.22 6.96 39.25
CA GLY A 508 33.34 7.30 37.83
C GLY A 508 33.71 8.76 37.59
N SER A 509 33.86 9.14 36.33
CA SER A 509 34.03 10.55 35.93
C SER A 509 33.19 10.85 34.70
N HIS A 510 32.68 12.08 34.61
CA HIS A 510 31.84 12.52 33.50
C HIS A 510 32.52 12.27 32.13
N ALA A 511 33.82 12.59 32.04
CA ALA A 511 34.60 12.41 30.83
C ALA A 511 34.80 10.93 30.44
N ALA A 512 35.03 10.03 31.41
CA ALA A 512 35.20 8.61 31.13
C ALA A 512 33.88 7.95 30.67
N THR A 513 32.77 8.33 31.30
CA THR A 513 31.44 7.83 30.94
C THR A 513 31.02 8.30 29.55
N LEU A 514 31.21 9.60 29.26
CA LEU A 514 30.98 10.15 27.92
C LEU A 514 31.87 9.48 26.87
N GLY A 515 33.17 9.31 27.14
CA GLY A 515 34.11 8.70 26.21
C GLY A 515 33.69 7.27 25.82
N ARG A 516 33.38 6.43 26.81
CA ARG A 516 32.91 5.06 26.60
C ARG A 516 31.58 4.98 25.86
N LEU A 517 30.64 5.90 26.16
CA LEU A 517 29.37 6.00 25.44
C LEU A 517 29.58 6.33 23.97
N LEU A 518 30.47 7.29 23.67
CA LEU A 518 30.78 7.67 22.30
C LEU A 518 31.46 6.52 21.53
N ASP A 519 32.36 5.76 22.18
CA ASP A 519 32.95 4.56 21.59
C ASP A 519 31.89 3.50 21.26
N PHE A 520 30.94 3.30 22.18
CA PHE A 520 29.82 2.39 21.98
C PHE A 520 28.94 2.83 20.80
N PHE A 521 28.54 4.10 20.78
CA PHE A 521 27.75 4.68 19.71
C PHE A 521 28.45 4.61 18.35
N GLU A 522 29.75 4.86 18.28
CA GLU A 522 30.52 4.70 17.05
C GLU A 522 30.51 3.25 16.54
N ALA A 523 30.55 2.26 17.44
CA ALA A 523 30.47 0.84 17.07
C ALA A 523 29.09 0.43 16.54
N ILE A 524 28.01 1.02 17.07
CA ILE A 524 26.64 0.71 16.63
C ILE A 524 26.10 1.66 15.55
N ALA A 525 26.83 2.71 15.19
CA ALA A 525 26.33 3.80 14.34
C ALA A 525 25.77 3.36 12.97
N ARG A 526 26.33 2.28 12.38
CA ARG A 526 25.87 1.73 11.09
C ARG A 526 24.67 0.79 11.22
N ARG A 527 24.27 0.45 12.44
CA ARG A 527 23.16 -0.45 12.75
C ARG A 527 21.98 0.40 13.23
N SER A 528 21.26 1.00 12.29
CA SER A 528 20.18 1.96 12.56
C SER A 528 19.13 1.45 13.56
N ALA A 529 18.90 0.13 13.62
CA ALA A 529 18.01 -0.52 14.58
C ALA A 529 18.41 -0.28 16.04
N TYR A 530 19.70 -0.29 16.39
CA TYR A 530 20.14 -0.04 17.76
C TYR A 530 20.01 1.43 18.15
N LEU A 531 20.26 2.35 17.22
CA LEU A 531 20.01 3.77 17.45
C LEU A 531 18.52 4.04 17.63
N ALA A 532 17.67 3.40 16.81
CA ALA A 532 16.21 3.49 16.93
C ALA A 532 15.72 3.02 18.31
N LEU A 533 16.18 1.84 18.75
CA LEU A 533 15.86 1.25 20.04
C LEU A 533 16.15 2.21 21.20
N LEU A 534 17.34 2.83 21.21
CA LEU A 534 17.72 3.75 22.29
C LEU A 534 16.94 5.07 22.27
N THR A 535 16.50 5.52 21.10
CA THR A 535 15.67 6.72 20.97
C THR A 535 14.24 6.45 21.42
N GLU A 536 13.71 5.27 21.14
CA GLU A 536 12.33 4.89 21.46
C GLU A 536 12.15 4.47 22.94
N TYR A 537 13.21 3.97 23.58
CA TYR A 537 13.20 3.56 24.99
C TYR A 537 14.23 4.34 25.83
N PRO A 538 13.88 5.53 26.35
CA PRO A 538 14.79 6.36 27.14
C PRO A 538 15.36 5.67 28.40
N HIS A 539 14.59 4.79 29.04
CA HIS A 539 15.05 4.01 30.20
C HIS A 539 16.19 3.04 29.84
N THR A 540 16.22 2.53 28.61
CA THR A 540 17.30 1.66 28.12
C THR A 540 18.60 2.44 27.95
N LEU A 541 18.51 3.67 27.43
CA LEU A 541 19.66 4.57 27.37
C LEU A 541 20.22 4.87 28.77
N GLU A 542 19.34 5.14 29.74
CA GLU A 542 19.73 5.36 31.13
C GLU A 542 20.44 4.13 31.73
N ARG A 543 19.92 2.92 31.50
CA ARG A 543 20.55 1.65 31.93
C ARG A 543 21.93 1.45 31.31
N VAL A 544 22.07 1.72 30.01
CA VAL A 544 23.35 1.68 29.31
C VAL A 544 24.34 2.66 29.93
N LEU A 545 23.91 3.88 30.23
CA LEU A 545 24.75 4.90 30.89
C LEU A 545 25.20 4.46 32.28
N ARG A 546 24.30 3.91 33.11
CA ARG A 546 24.64 3.39 34.44
C ARG A 546 25.67 2.25 34.35
N MET A 547 25.50 1.32 33.41
CA MET A 547 26.42 0.21 33.21
C MET A 547 27.80 0.69 32.72
N ILE A 548 27.82 1.61 31.75
CA ILE A 548 29.06 2.18 31.20
C ILE A 548 29.82 3.00 32.24
N ASN A 549 29.10 3.72 33.13
CA ASN A 549 29.70 4.44 34.25
C ASN A 549 30.33 3.46 35.25
N ALA A 550 29.58 2.44 35.67
CA ALA A 550 29.97 1.50 36.72
C ALA A 550 31.20 0.64 36.36
N SER A 551 31.38 0.27 35.08
CA SER A 551 32.48 -0.61 34.69
C SER A 551 32.99 -0.36 33.27
N GLY A 552 34.29 -0.07 33.17
CA GLY A 552 34.97 0.03 31.87
C GLY A 552 34.99 -1.30 31.11
N TRP A 553 35.08 -2.43 31.83
CA TRP A 553 34.98 -3.76 31.21
C TRP A 553 33.59 -3.99 30.63
N ALA A 554 32.52 -3.64 31.35
CA ALA A 554 31.15 -3.80 30.86
C ALA A 554 30.88 -2.92 29.63
N ALA A 555 31.43 -1.70 29.61
CA ALA A 555 31.38 -0.82 28.44
C ALA A 555 32.09 -1.45 27.24
N THR A 556 33.32 -1.97 27.40
CA THR A 556 34.05 -2.65 26.32
C THR A 556 33.30 -3.89 25.83
N PHE A 557 32.74 -4.68 26.75
CA PHE A 557 32.00 -5.89 26.43
C PHE A 557 30.71 -5.59 25.65
N LEU A 558 29.94 -4.58 26.07
CA LEU A 558 28.74 -4.13 25.34
C LEU A 558 29.09 -3.61 23.93
N THR A 559 30.19 -2.88 23.80
CA THR A 559 30.68 -2.40 22.49
C THR A 559 31.07 -3.55 21.55
N GLN A 560 31.65 -4.63 22.08
CA GLN A 560 32.01 -5.82 21.31
C GLN A 560 30.78 -6.71 20.99
N HIS A 561 29.76 -6.69 21.85
CA HIS A 561 28.55 -7.50 21.73
C HIS A 561 27.26 -6.66 21.81
N PRO A 562 26.96 -5.80 20.82
CA PRO A 562 25.78 -4.91 20.86
C PRO A 562 24.42 -5.61 20.90
N ILE A 563 24.36 -6.90 20.55
CA ILE A 563 23.13 -7.71 20.62
C ILE A 563 22.56 -7.80 22.04
N LEU A 564 23.40 -7.59 23.05
CA LEU A 564 22.98 -7.58 24.45
C LEU A 564 22.12 -6.34 24.82
N LEU A 565 21.98 -5.36 23.92
CA LEU A 565 20.99 -4.30 24.08
C LEU A 565 19.56 -4.84 24.19
N ASP A 566 19.28 -5.96 23.51
CA ASP A 566 17.94 -6.56 23.53
C ASP A 566 17.59 -7.12 24.92
N GLU A 567 18.59 -7.58 25.69
CA GLU A 567 18.42 -8.06 27.07
C GLU A 567 18.19 -6.89 28.06
N LEU A 568 18.67 -5.68 27.73
CA LEU A 568 18.50 -4.49 28.56
C LEU A 568 17.10 -3.87 28.45
N LEU A 569 16.27 -4.37 27.53
CA LEU A 569 14.87 -3.98 27.38
C LEU A 569 13.93 -4.66 28.40
N ASP A 570 14.33 -5.79 28.98
CA ASP A 570 13.49 -6.53 29.92
C ASP A 570 13.71 -6.04 31.37
N ASP A 571 12.65 -5.92 32.16
CA ASP A 571 12.69 -5.41 33.55
C ASP A 571 13.13 -6.45 34.60
N ARG A 572 13.71 -7.59 34.17
CA ARG A 572 14.05 -8.72 35.04
C ARG A 572 15.49 -8.69 35.55
#